data_AF-D2RFC2-F1
#
_entry.id   AF-D2RFC2-F1
#
_cell.length_a   1.000
_cell.length_b   1.000
_cell.length_c   1.000
_cell.angle_alpha   90.00
_cell.angle_beta   90.00
_cell.angle_gamma   90.00
#
_symmetry.space_group_name_H-M   'P 1'
#
loop_
_entity.id
_entity.type
_entity.pdbx_description
1 polymer ?
#
loop_
_entity_poly.entity_id
_entity_poly.type
_entity_poly.pdbx_seq_one_letter_code
_entity_poly.pdbx_strand_id
1 'polypeptide(L)'
;MLPKELLEVRRIKGKIYPKFAWSDSDLRLAEKVILTYQRNVGKEYGKVVEILKRLENARNYKKVRGLAKIIERECEFSSKTDLDPLAVRLFLFERGYVTRLGERKKIVEEASKHFGVPVEEIEKAMFADREEERVLTKVPEITPSELVKRYNLSLLQTLIFNCLRLSFWISTNHKNVFRKLKWLGLMYELYEESGKLITDVTGTASILKMTRKYGSAMAKLIPEILRAKEWWIRAEIVDDYEKRVYFFELTDKNRKLFPLDYDERVEFDSSLEEEFYRRMRNFGFEVVREPGVVKAGNHAYIPDFLVRKDGKEVYVEIAGFWTAEYLKKKLEKIRSAGIPLILIVKEELALDKPKNIRDIIVIRKNKIPYGDVLRALKEL
;
A
#
# COMPACT_ATOMS: atom_id res chain seq x y z
N MET A 1 -0.06 -6.83 2.01
CA MET A 1 -1.16 -7.33 1.13
C MET A 1 -0.85 -8.68 0.50
N LEU A 2 -1.82 -9.59 0.46
CA LEU A 2 -1.77 -10.86 -0.26
C LEU A 2 -2.24 -10.66 -1.71
N PRO A 3 -1.89 -11.58 -2.62
CA PRO A 3 -2.57 -11.69 -3.90
C PRO A 3 -4.07 -11.99 -3.73
N LYS A 4 -4.91 -11.49 -4.65
CA LYS A 4 -6.38 -11.57 -4.56
C LYS A 4 -6.88 -13.01 -4.58
N GLU A 5 -6.19 -13.92 -5.26
CA GLU A 5 -6.51 -15.35 -5.31
C GLU A 5 -6.38 -16.04 -3.95
N LEU A 6 -5.51 -15.52 -3.07
CA LEU A 6 -5.35 -16.01 -1.70
C LEU A 6 -6.31 -15.35 -0.70
N LEU A 7 -7.16 -14.41 -1.15
CA LEU A 7 -8.19 -13.82 -0.29
C LEU A 7 -9.24 -14.88 0.08
N GLU A 8 -9.31 -15.19 1.37
CA GLU A 8 -10.32 -16.06 1.96
C GLU A 8 -11.39 -15.27 2.69
N VAL A 9 -12.60 -15.31 2.14
CA VAL A 9 -13.76 -14.59 2.68
C VAL A 9 -15.00 -15.49 2.69
N ARG A 10 -15.92 -15.20 3.60
CA ARG A 10 -17.27 -15.77 3.66
C ARG A 10 -18.29 -14.66 3.39
N ARG A 11 -19.23 -14.92 2.48
CA ARG A 11 -20.29 -13.99 2.09
C ARG A 11 -21.62 -14.48 2.65
N ILE A 12 -22.33 -13.66 3.42
CA ILE A 12 -23.63 -14.01 4.02
C ILE A 12 -24.51 -12.76 4.06
N LYS A 13 -25.72 -12.83 3.47
CA LYS A 13 -26.75 -11.78 3.56
C LYS A 13 -26.21 -10.36 3.28
N GLY A 14 -25.42 -10.18 2.21
CA GLY A 14 -24.85 -8.89 1.83
C GLY A 14 -23.67 -8.41 2.69
N LYS A 15 -23.20 -9.23 3.64
CA LYS A 15 -21.98 -8.98 4.43
C LYS A 15 -20.83 -9.87 3.98
N ILE A 16 -19.60 -9.37 4.11
CA ILE A 16 -18.37 -10.10 3.80
C ILE A 16 -17.48 -10.21 5.04
N TYR A 17 -16.97 -11.40 5.30
CA TYR A 17 -16.17 -11.73 6.48
C TYR A 17 -14.86 -12.39 6.07
N PRO A 18 -13.70 -11.77 6.30
CA PRO A 18 -12.41 -12.45 6.19
C PRO A 18 -12.36 -13.67 7.10
N LYS A 19 -11.82 -14.78 6.60
CA LYS A 19 -11.52 -15.95 7.42
C LYS A 19 -10.17 -15.76 8.12
N PHE A 20 -10.15 -14.89 9.13
CA PHE A 20 -8.96 -14.70 9.97
C PHE A 20 -8.51 -16.02 10.62
N ALA A 21 -7.20 -16.17 10.74
CA ALA A 21 -6.53 -17.31 11.37
C ALA A 21 -6.26 -16.98 12.85
N TRP A 22 -6.61 -17.89 13.75
CA TRP A 22 -6.31 -17.76 15.19
C TRP A 22 -6.52 -19.06 15.99
N SER A 23 -6.92 -20.16 15.34
CA SER A 23 -7.09 -21.44 16.04
C SER A 23 -5.74 -22.07 16.36
N ASP A 24 -5.70 -23.02 17.31
CA ASP A 24 -4.50 -23.82 17.58
C ASP A 24 -4.00 -24.54 16.32
N SER A 25 -4.92 -24.93 15.42
CA SER A 25 -4.53 -25.53 14.15
C SER A 25 -3.83 -24.55 13.22
N ASP A 26 -4.24 -23.27 13.22
CA ASP A 26 -3.60 -22.22 12.42
C ASP A 26 -2.21 -21.88 12.98
N LEU A 27 -2.06 -21.84 14.31
CA LEU A 27 -0.77 -21.61 14.96
C LEU A 27 0.21 -22.75 14.68
N ARG A 28 -0.23 -24.01 14.80
CA ARG A 28 0.59 -25.17 14.41
C ARG A 28 0.93 -25.17 12.92
N LEU A 29 0.04 -24.67 12.07
CA LEU A 29 0.32 -24.54 10.64
C LEU A 29 1.39 -23.48 10.38
N ALA A 30 1.29 -22.32 11.03
CA ALA A 30 2.29 -21.26 10.96
C ALA A 30 3.66 -21.74 11.46
N GLU A 31 3.71 -22.50 12.56
CA GLU A 31 4.93 -23.12 13.07
C GLU A 31 5.56 -24.06 12.03
N LYS A 32 4.77 -24.94 11.39
CA LYS A 32 5.27 -25.81 10.32
C LYS A 32 5.84 -25.02 9.14
N VAL A 33 5.20 -23.91 8.76
CA VAL A 33 5.71 -23.02 7.70
C VAL A 33 7.05 -22.42 8.12
N ILE A 34 7.15 -21.85 9.33
CA ILE A 34 8.40 -21.27 9.85
C ILE A 34 9.53 -22.31 9.87
N LEU A 35 9.27 -23.50 10.43
CA LEU A 35 10.24 -24.59 10.48
C LEU A 35 10.68 -25.05 9.08
N THR A 36 9.79 -24.98 8.09
CA THR A 36 10.13 -25.32 6.70
C THR A 36 11.18 -24.35 6.15
N TYR A 37 11.04 -23.05 6.39
CA TYR A 37 12.06 -22.06 6.00
C TYR A 37 13.36 -22.27 6.78
N GLN A 38 13.28 -22.39 8.12
CA GLN A 38 14.46 -22.51 8.99
C GLN A 38 15.31 -23.75 8.67
N ARG A 39 14.68 -24.90 8.39
CA ARG A 39 15.41 -26.15 8.07
C ARG A 39 16.04 -26.17 6.68
N ASN A 40 15.73 -25.19 5.83
CA ASN A 40 16.17 -25.13 4.44
C ASN A 40 17.01 -23.87 4.15
N VAL A 41 17.57 -23.23 5.18
CA VAL A 41 18.62 -22.22 4.99
C VAL A 41 19.81 -22.87 4.26
N GLY A 42 20.35 -22.15 3.27
CA GLY A 42 21.37 -22.65 2.34
C GLY A 42 20.82 -23.54 1.22
N LYS A 43 19.50 -23.74 1.13
CA LYS A 43 18.86 -24.46 0.03
C LYS A 43 18.14 -23.50 -0.91
N GLU A 44 17.83 -24.03 -2.09
CA GLU A 44 17.07 -23.36 -3.15
C GLU A 44 15.65 -23.12 -2.71
N TYR A 45 15.10 -21.97 -3.07
CA TYR A 45 13.73 -21.61 -2.75
C TYR A 45 12.72 -22.61 -3.36
N GLY A 46 13.02 -23.18 -4.52
CA GLY A 46 12.22 -24.25 -5.13
C GLY A 46 12.01 -25.46 -4.20
N LYS A 47 13.02 -25.85 -3.41
CA LYS A 47 12.91 -26.94 -2.42
C LYS A 47 12.02 -26.55 -1.25
N VAL A 48 12.10 -25.30 -0.80
CA VAL A 48 11.20 -24.77 0.24
C VAL A 48 9.76 -24.82 -0.27
N VAL A 49 9.50 -24.35 -1.49
CA VAL A 49 8.18 -24.37 -2.13
C VAL A 49 7.66 -25.80 -2.29
N GLU A 50 8.51 -26.76 -2.69
CA GLU A 50 8.13 -28.17 -2.80
C GLU A 50 7.66 -28.75 -1.45
N ILE A 51 8.39 -28.48 -0.36
CA ILE A 51 8.03 -28.95 0.97
C ILE A 51 6.73 -28.28 1.44
N LEU A 52 6.57 -26.98 1.20
CA LEU A 52 5.34 -26.25 1.53
C LEU A 52 4.13 -26.84 0.80
N LYS A 53 4.26 -27.22 -0.48
CA LYS A 53 3.19 -27.89 -1.23
C LYS A 53 2.71 -29.18 -0.57
N ARG A 54 3.60 -29.93 0.10
CA ARG A 54 3.23 -31.15 0.84
C ARG A 54 2.43 -30.87 2.12
N LEU A 55 2.47 -29.64 2.64
CA LEU A 55 1.63 -29.20 3.76
C LEU A 55 0.21 -28.78 3.32
N GLU A 56 0.02 -28.56 2.02
CA GLU A 56 -1.25 -28.14 1.45
C GLU A 56 -2.26 -29.32 1.37
N ASN A 57 -3.52 -28.99 1.60
CA ASN A 57 -4.68 -29.81 1.31
C ASN A 57 -5.82 -28.91 0.80
N ALA A 58 -6.91 -29.53 0.36
CA ALA A 58 -8.06 -28.82 -0.21
C ALA A 58 -8.64 -27.70 0.69
N ARG A 59 -8.43 -27.77 2.01
CA ARG A 59 -8.99 -26.82 2.98
C ARG A 59 -8.00 -25.73 3.42
N ASN A 60 -6.69 -25.96 3.37
CA ASN A 60 -5.69 -25.04 3.94
C ASN A 60 -4.73 -24.42 2.92
N TYR A 61 -4.78 -24.80 1.63
CA TYR A 61 -3.78 -24.38 0.64
C TYR A 61 -3.61 -22.85 0.57
N LYS A 62 -4.71 -22.08 0.62
CA LYS A 62 -4.67 -20.61 0.62
C LYS A 62 -3.98 -20.05 1.85
N LYS A 63 -4.25 -20.60 3.04
CA LYS A 63 -3.56 -20.22 4.29
C LYS A 63 -2.07 -20.56 4.24
N VAL A 64 -1.70 -21.76 3.78
CA VAL A 64 -0.29 -22.17 3.67
C VAL A 64 0.47 -21.22 2.76
N ARG A 65 -0.06 -20.96 1.55
CA ARG A 65 0.52 -20.02 0.59
C ARG A 65 0.55 -18.59 1.12
N GLY A 66 -0.50 -18.19 1.85
CA GLY A 66 -0.59 -16.88 2.47
C GLY A 66 0.48 -16.68 3.53
N LEU A 67 0.60 -17.60 4.49
CA LEU A 67 1.63 -17.59 5.52
C LEU A 67 3.03 -17.63 4.91
N ALA A 68 3.25 -18.51 3.92
CA ALA A 68 4.52 -18.60 3.20
C ALA A 68 4.91 -17.27 2.55
N LYS A 69 3.97 -16.58 1.90
CA LYS A 69 4.22 -15.25 1.31
C LYS A 69 4.53 -14.16 2.33
N ILE A 70 4.01 -14.27 3.56
CA ILE A 70 4.34 -13.28 4.61
C ILE A 70 5.79 -13.46 5.05
N ILE A 71 6.20 -14.68 5.40
CA ILE A 71 7.57 -14.94 5.86
C ILE A 71 8.61 -14.76 4.75
N GLU A 72 8.28 -15.14 3.50
CA GLU A 72 9.14 -14.99 2.33
C GLU A 72 9.63 -13.55 2.13
N ARG A 73 8.76 -12.55 2.37
CA ARG A 73 9.09 -11.12 2.19
C ARG A 73 10.15 -10.60 3.13
N GLU A 74 10.35 -11.29 4.23
CA GLU A 74 11.30 -10.93 5.28
C GLU A 74 12.50 -11.88 5.29
N CYS A 75 12.53 -12.85 4.38
CA CYS A 75 13.70 -13.68 4.14
C CYS A 75 14.72 -12.94 3.26
N GLU A 76 15.99 -13.24 3.45
CA GLU A 76 17.06 -12.80 2.56
C GLU A 76 17.43 -13.95 1.62
N PHE A 77 17.71 -13.59 0.37
CA PHE A 77 18.06 -14.53 -0.69
C PHE A 77 19.32 -14.07 -1.41
N SER A 78 20.14 -15.02 -1.85
CA SER A 78 21.30 -14.76 -2.72
C SER A 78 21.19 -15.50 -4.04
N SER A 79 21.93 -15.00 -5.04
CA SER A 79 22.23 -15.76 -6.25
C SER A 79 23.15 -16.94 -5.91
N LYS A 80 23.14 -17.98 -6.75
CA LYS A 80 24.08 -19.10 -6.70
C LYS A 80 25.42 -18.81 -7.38
N THR A 81 25.46 -17.73 -8.16
CA THR A 81 26.58 -17.36 -9.04
C THR A 81 26.77 -15.85 -9.01
N ASP A 82 27.99 -15.42 -9.30
CA ASP A 82 28.33 -14.02 -9.57
C ASP A 82 28.24 -13.66 -11.06
N LEU A 83 28.01 -14.65 -11.93
CA LEU A 83 27.79 -14.40 -13.36
C LEU A 83 26.42 -13.77 -13.61
N ASP A 84 26.33 -12.95 -14.66
CA ASP A 84 25.04 -12.47 -15.19
C ASP A 84 24.31 -13.61 -15.93
N PRO A 85 23.19 -14.13 -15.40
CA PRO A 85 22.44 -15.22 -16.02
C PRO A 85 21.92 -14.88 -17.42
N LEU A 86 21.67 -13.60 -17.72
CA LEU A 86 21.25 -13.17 -19.05
C LEU A 86 22.41 -13.32 -20.05
N ALA A 87 23.60 -12.82 -19.72
CA ALA A 87 24.79 -12.96 -20.56
C ALA A 87 25.12 -14.43 -20.84
N VAL A 88 25.05 -15.28 -19.81
CA VAL A 88 25.29 -16.73 -19.96
C VAL A 88 24.27 -17.36 -20.93
N ARG A 89 22.98 -17.04 -20.79
CA ARG A 89 21.95 -17.55 -21.71
C ARG A 89 22.12 -17.06 -23.13
N LEU A 90 22.42 -15.78 -23.34
CA LEU A 90 22.65 -15.22 -24.67
C LEU A 90 23.81 -15.95 -25.36
N PHE A 91 24.93 -16.10 -24.68
CA PHE A 91 26.09 -16.83 -25.22
C PHE A 91 25.74 -18.28 -25.57
N LEU A 92 25.06 -19.00 -24.69
CA LEU A 92 24.70 -20.40 -24.93
C LEU A 92 23.69 -20.53 -26.08
N PHE A 93 22.65 -19.69 -26.12
CA PHE A 93 21.55 -19.81 -27.06
C PHE A 93 21.85 -19.28 -28.47
N GLU A 94 22.84 -18.39 -28.62
CA GLU A 94 23.35 -17.98 -29.94
C GLU A 94 23.94 -19.15 -30.74
N ARG A 95 24.35 -20.24 -30.07
CA ARG A 95 24.87 -21.46 -30.71
C ARG A 95 23.77 -22.43 -31.15
N GLY A 96 22.50 -22.02 -31.05
CA GLY A 96 21.34 -22.83 -31.40
C GLY A 96 20.97 -23.86 -30.33
N TYR A 97 20.03 -24.74 -30.66
CA TYR A 97 19.66 -25.86 -29.79
C TYR A 97 20.48 -27.10 -30.11
N VAL A 98 20.88 -27.82 -29.07
CA VAL A 98 21.66 -29.05 -29.18
C VAL A 98 20.77 -30.27 -29.09
N THR A 99 21.06 -31.32 -29.88
CA THR A 99 20.33 -32.60 -29.84
C THR A 99 21.20 -33.78 -29.40
N ARG A 100 22.52 -33.57 -29.25
CA ARG A 100 23.49 -34.59 -28.86
C ARG A 100 24.31 -34.14 -27.64
N LEU A 101 24.59 -35.07 -26.72
CA LEU A 101 25.36 -34.78 -25.49
C LEU A 101 26.78 -34.26 -25.77
N GLY A 102 27.44 -34.77 -26.82
CA GLY A 102 28.78 -34.31 -27.19
C GLY A 102 28.82 -32.87 -27.71
N GLU A 103 27.77 -32.45 -28.41
CA GLU A 103 27.61 -31.06 -28.88
C GLU A 103 27.32 -30.12 -27.72
N ARG A 104 26.42 -30.52 -26.80
CA ARG A 104 26.18 -29.79 -25.55
C ARG A 104 27.48 -29.54 -24.79
N LYS A 105 28.28 -30.59 -24.58
CA LYS A 105 29.54 -30.49 -23.81
C LYS A 105 30.49 -29.47 -24.42
N LYS A 106 30.66 -29.46 -25.74
CA LYS A 106 31.51 -28.50 -26.45
C LYS A 106 31.05 -27.05 -26.23
N ILE A 107 29.75 -26.79 -26.37
CA ILE A 107 29.18 -25.44 -26.19
C ILE A 107 29.35 -24.93 -24.75
N VAL A 108 29.15 -25.79 -23.75
CA VAL A 108 29.36 -25.39 -22.35
C VAL A 108 30.85 -25.19 -22.04
N GLU A 109 31.75 -25.99 -22.62
CA GLU A 109 33.20 -25.78 -22.53
C GLU A 109 33.65 -24.47 -23.19
N GLU A 110 33.04 -24.08 -24.31
CA GLU A 110 33.28 -22.76 -24.93
C GLU A 110 32.80 -21.62 -24.02
N ALA A 111 31.62 -21.76 -23.40
CA ALA A 111 31.11 -20.78 -22.46
C ALA A 111 32.01 -20.65 -21.22
N SER A 112 32.46 -21.78 -20.68
CA SER A 112 33.42 -21.82 -19.57
C SER A 112 34.69 -21.04 -19.89
N LYS A 113 35.25 -21.21 -21.09
CA LYS A 113 36.42 -20.43 -21.56
C LYS A 113 36.10 -18.95 -21.74
N HIS A 114 34.93 -18.61 -22.27
CA HIS A 114 34.54 -17.22 -22.50
C HIS A 114 34.34 -16.43 -21.20
N PHE A 115 33.64 -17.02 -20.22
CA PHE A 115 33.36 -16.39 -18.93
C PHE A 115 34.47 -16.59 -17.89
N GLY A 116 35.49 -17.41 -18.18
CA GLY A 116 36.63 -17.63 -17.30
C GLY A 116 36.31 -18.41 -16.02
N VAL A 117 35.30 -19.29 -16.06
CA VAL A 117 34.83 -20.06 -14.90
C VAL A 117 34.76 -21.55 -15.22
N PRO A 118 34.68 -22.45 -14.22
CA PRO A 118 34.44 -23.88 -14.45
C PRO A 118 33.12 -24.15 -15.21
N VAL A 119 33.07 -25.25 -15.95
CA VAL A 119 31.88 -25.69 -16.72
C VAL A 119 30.64 -25.80 -15.82
N GLU A 120 30.82 -26.30 -14.60
CA GLU A 120 29.75 -26.46 -13.62
C GLU A 120 29.14 -25.11 -13.21
N GLU A 121 29.93 -24.05 -13.25
CA GLU A 121 29.47 -22.70 -12.90
C GLU A 121 28.58 -22.11 -14.01
N ILE A 122 28.87 -22.40 -15.28
CA ILE A 122 28.01 -22.02 -16.40
C ILE A 122 26.63 -22.64 -16.27
N GLU A 123 26.56 -23.93 -15.95
CA GLU A 123 25.29 -24.64 -15.81
C GLU A 123 24.47 -24.12 -14.61
N LYS A 124 25.12 -23.78 -13.50
CA LYS A 124 24.46 -23.13 -12.36
C LYS A 124 23.97 -21.73 -12.69
N ALA A 125 24.75 -20.96 -13.45
CA ALA A 125 24.49 -19.55 -13.72
C ALA A 125 23.31 -19.33 -14.65
N MET A 126 23.12 -20.21 -15.63
CA MET A 126 22.14 -20.07 -16.72
C MET A 126 20.74 -19.64 -16.28
N PHE A 127 20.26 -20.13 -15.13
CA PHE A 127 18.92 -19.84 -14.61
C PHE A 127 18.92 -19.31 -13.17
N ALA A 128 20.07 -18.84 -12.68
CA ALA A 128 20.21 -18.38 -11.29
C ALA A 128 19.34 -17.15 -10.94
N ASP A 129 18.83 -16.42 -11.94
CA ASP A 129 17.90 -15.29 -11.78
C ASP A 129 16.44 -15.70 -11.49
N ARG A 130 16.08 -16.97 -11.72
CA ARG A 130 14.72 -17.49 -11.46
C ARG A 130 14.45 -17.53 -9.95
N GLU A 131 13.23 -17.18 -9.56
CA GLU A 131 12.84 -17.13 -8.13
C GLU A 131 13.08 -18.45 -7.39
N GLU A 132 12.76 -19.59 -8.03
CA GLU A 132 12.96 -20.93 -7.47
C GLU A 132 14.44 -21.32 -7.30
N GLU A 133 15.33 -20.68 -8.05
CA GLU A 133 16.77 -20.96 -8.03
C GLU A 133 17.52 -20.11 -6.99
N ARG A 134 16.87 -19.11 -6.39
CA ARG A 134 17.47 -18.28 -5.34
C ARG A 134 17.78 -19.12 -4.10
N VAL A 135 18.91 -18.85 -3.45
CA VAL A 135 19.30 -19.54 -2.22
C VAL A 135 18.79 -18.76 -1.02
N LEU A 136 18.05 -19.43 -0.15
CA LEU A 136 17.59 -18.85 1.11
C LEU A 136 18.77 -18.68 2.07
N THR A 137 19.19 -17.46 2.38
CA THR A 137 20.35 -17.20 3.24
C THR A 137 19.94 -16.89 4.68
N LYS A 138 18.79 -16.25 4.88
CA LYS A 138 18.32 -15.85 6.21
C LYS A 138 16.80 -15.89 6.30
N VAL A 139 16.33 -16.29 7.48
CA VAL A 139 14.91 -16.32 7.84
C VAL A 139 14.71 -15.38 9.03
N PRO A 140 13.64 -14.57 9.07
CA PRO A 140 13.39 -13.66 10.19
C PRO A 140 13.08 -14.44 11.47
N GLU A 141 13.46 -13.86 12.61
CA GLU A 141 12.98 -14.33 13.91
C GLU A 141 11.51 -13.94 14.09
N ILE A 142 10.61 -14.88 13.83
CA ILE A 142 9.17 -14.66 13.92
C ILE A 142 8.49 -15.82 14.66
N THR A 143 7.60 -15.49 15.59
CA THR A 143 6.80 -16.49 16.29
C THR A 143 5.60 -16.90 15.44
N PRO A 144 5.03 -18.11 15.64
CA PRO A 144 3.82 -18.53 14.92
C PRO A 144 2.64 -17.55 15.11
N SER A 145 2.48 -17.01 16.33
CA SER A 145 1.46 -16.01 16.65
C SER A 145 1.64 -14.73 15.85
N GLU A 146 2.87 -14.22 15.75
CA GLU A 146 3.16 -13.01 14.99
C GLU A 146 2.99 -13.21 13.49
N LEU A 147 3.40 -14.37 12.94
CA LEU A 147 3.16 -14.69 11.54
C LEU A 147 1.67 -14.74 11.20
N VAL A 148 0.85 -15.33 12.07
CA VAL A 148 -0.62 -15.36 11.93
C VAL A 148 -1.22 -13.95 12.00
N LYS A 149 -0.76 -13.11 12.92
CA LYS A 149 -1.20 -11.71 13.01
C LYS A 149 -0.90 -10.93 11.72
N ARG A 150 0.32 -11.06 11.19
CA ARG A 150 0.70 -10.42 9.92
C ARG A 150 -0.08 -10.97 8.72
N TYR A 151 -0.39 -12.27 8.71
CA TYR A 151 -1.30 -12.87 7.74
C TYR A 151 -2.69 -12.24 7.81
N ASN A 152 -3.28 -12.10 9.01
CA ASN A 152 -4.59 -11.48 9.19
C ASN A 152 -4.61 -10.02 8.76
N LEU A 153 -3.58 -9.24 9.10
CA LEU A 153 -3.43 -7.87 8.65
C LEU A 153 -3.37 -7.80 7.12
N SER A 154 -2.54 -8.63 6.50
CA SER A 154 -2.40 -8.69 5.05
C SER A 154 -3.71 -9.12 4.36
N LEU A 155 -4.48 -10.03 4.97
CA LEU A 155 -5.81 -10.45 4.50
C LEU A 155 -6.82 -9.29 4.56
N LEU A 156 -6.85 -8.54 5.68
CA LEU A 156 -7.68 -7.35 5.85
C LEU A 156 -7.33 -6.27 4.83
N GLN A 157 -6.05 -5.94 4.69
CA GLN A 157 -5.58 -4.99 3.69
C GLN A 157 -5.97 -5.40 2.26
N THR A 158 -5.90 -6.69 1.94
CA THR A 158 -6.29 -7.22 0.62
C THR A 158 -7.80 -7.11 0.38
N LEU A 159 -8.62 -7.22 1.43
CA LEU A 159 -10.05 -6.96 1.33
C LEU A 159 -10.31 -5.46 1.06
N ILE A 160 -9.68 -4.58 1.84
CA ILE A 160 -9.85 -3.12 1.73
C ILE A 160 -9.30 -2.57 0.41
N PHE A 161 -8.29 -3.21 -0.17
CA PHE A 161 -7.71 -2.80 -1.45
C PHE A 161 -8.75 -2.59 -2.56
N ASN A 162 -9.87 -3.34 -2.55
CA ASN A 162 -10.97 -3.25 -3.53
C ASN A 162 -12.26 -2.62 -2.95
N CYS A 163 -12.16 -1.76 -1.93
CA CYS A 163 -13.34 -1.07 -1.40
C CYS A 163 -13.73 0.19 -2.20
N LEU A 164 -15.03 0.42 -2.37
CA LEU A 164 -15.60 1.69 -2.85
C LEU A 164 -15.56 2.78 -1.79
N ARG A 165 -15.61 2.40 -0.52
CA ARG A 165 -15.62 3.32 0.60
C ARG A 165 -15.04 2.63 1.82
N LEU A 166 -14.22 3.35 2.56
CA LEU A 166 -13.71 2.96 3.87
C LEU A 166 -14.12 4.03 4.87
N SER A 167 -15.01 3.67 5.78
CA SER A 167 -15.47 4.49 6.89
C SER A 167 -14.81 3.99 8.17
N PHE A 168 -14.31 4.90 9.00
CA PHE A 168 -13.78 4.49 10.30
C PHE A 168 -13.93 5.56 11.36
N TRP A 169 -13.86 5.10 12.61
CA TRP A 169 -13.76 5.92 13.81
C TRP A 169 -12.61 5.41 14.66
N ILE A 170 -11.92 6.32 15.34
CA ILE A 170 -10.83 6.05 16.27
C ILE A 170 -10.99 6.90 17.53
N SER A 171 -10.67 6.35 18.71
CA SER A 171 -10.69 7.13 19.97
C SER A 171 -9.40 7.92 20.19
N THR A 172 -8.27 7.43 19.67
CA THR A 172 -6.92 7.97 19.88
C THR A 172 -6.12 7.87 18.58
N ASN A 173 -4.88 8.37 18.57
CA ASN A 173 -3.99 8.31 17.41
C ASN A 173 -4.42 9.16 16.19
N HIS A 174 -5.35 10.11 16.38
CA HIS A 174 -5.87 11.01 15.35
C HIS A 174 -4.77 11.67 14.52
N LYS A 175 -3.77 12.26 15.18
CA LYS A 175 -2.67 12.98 14.50
C LYS A 175 -1.91 12.09 13.51
N ASN A 176 -1.57 10.86 13.90
CA ASN A 176 -0.79 9.97 13.05
C ASN A 176 -1.65 9.38 11.92
N VAL A 177 -2.91 9.04 12.20
CA VAL A 177 -3.85 8.57 11.16
C VAL A 177 -4.10 9.66 10.11
N PHE A 178 -4.36 10.90 10.53
CA PHE A 178 -4.57 12.02 9.61
C PHE A 178 -3.32 12.40 8.83
N ARG A 179 -2.15 12.33 9.45
CA ARG A 179 -0.88 12.49 8.74
C ARG A 179 -0.68 11.38 7.69
N LYS A 180 -0.97 10.13 8.05
CA LYS A 180 -0.88 8.99 7.13
C LYS A 180 -1.86 9.12 5.97
N LEU A 181 -3.09 9.57 6.22
CA LEU A 181 -4.10 9.89 5.20
C LEU A 181 -3.57 10.90 4.18
N LYS A 182 -2.98 12.00 4.67
CA LYS A 182 -2.34 13.04 3.86
C LYS A 182 -1.17 12.49 3.04
N TRP A 183 -0.28 11.75 3.67
CA TRP A 183 0.87 11.14 2.99
C TRP A 183 0.49 10.15 1.89
N LEU A 184 -0.58 9.39 2.12
CA LEU A 184 -1.15 8.48 1.14
C LEU A 184 -1.95 9.21 0.05
N GLY A 185 -2.16 10.52 0.19
CA GLY A 185 -2.90 11.36 -0.73
C GLY A 185 -4.37 10.98 -0.85
N LEU A 186 -4.97 10.39 0.19
CA LEU A 186 -6.32 9.84 0.12
C LEU A 186 -7.37 10.95 0.07
N MET A 187 -8.45 10.71 -0.68
CA MET A 187 -9.64 11.57 -0.67
C MET A 187 -10.51 11.18 0.51
N TYR A 188 -10.66 12.09 1.47
CA TYR A 188 -11.45 11.84 2.66
C TYR A 188 -12.38 13.01 3.00
N GLU A 189 -13.39 12.68 3.80
CA GLU A 189 -14.29 13.61 4.47
C GLU A 189 -14.32 13.28 5.96
N LEU A 190 -14.41 14.31 6.79
CA LEU A 190 -14.58 14.17 8.23
C LEU A 190 -15.92 14.79 8.62
N TYR A 191 -16.70 14.08 9.42
CA TYR A 191 -17.94 14.60 9.96
C TYR A 191 -18.24 14.04 11.34
N GLU A 192 -18.96 14.81 12.14
CA GLU A 192 -19.46 14.38 13.43
C GLU A 192 -20.79 13.64 13.28
N GLU A 193 -20.87 12.43 13.80
CA GLU A 193 -22.07 11.61 13.87
C GLU A 193 -22.20 11.05 15.29
N SER A 194 -23.29 11.38 15.98
CA SER A 194 -23.53 10.92 17.36
C SER A 194 -22.36 11.20 18.33
N GLY A 195 -21.72 12.37 18.20
CA GLY A 195 -20.56 12.78 19.01
C GLY A 195 -19.24 12.10 18.65
N LYS A 196 -19.19 11.34 17.54
CA LYS A 196 -17.99 10.68 17.03
C LYS A 196 -17.54 11.33 15.73
N LEU A 197 -16.25 11.65 15.63
CA LEU A 197 -15.65 12.13 14.38
C LEU A 197 -15.40 10.94 13.44
N ILE A 198 -16.31 10.73 12.49
CA ILE A 198 -16.19 9.70 11.47
C ILE A 198 -15.29 10.20 10.35
N THR A 199 -14.39 9.33 9.90
CA THR A 199 -13.56 9.56 8.72
C THR A 199 -14.01 8.65 7.60
N ASP A 200 -14.47 9.25 6.51
CA ASP A 200 -14.86 8.56 5.30
C ASP A 200 -13.83 8.78 4.21
N VAL A 201 -13.10 7.71 3.88
CA VAL A 201 -12.22 7.66 2.72
C VAL A 201 -13.04 7.18 1.55
N THR A 202 -13.28 8.09 0.61
CA THR A 202 -14.03 7.78 -0.60
C THR A 202 -13.10 7.01 -1.54
N GLY A 203 -13.45 5.76 -1.85
CA GLY A 203 -12.98 5.10 -3.05
C GLY A 203 -13.62 5.79 -4.25
N THR A 204 -12.95 5.82 -5.40
CA THR A 204 -13.49 6.48 -6.59
C THR A 204 -14.91 5.96 -6.87
N ALA A 205 -15.92 6.78 -6.59
CA ALA A 205 -17.34 6.45 -6.78
C ALA A 205 -17.68 6.21 -8.26
N SER A 206 -16.73 6.43 -9.17
CA SER A 206 -16.81 5.92 -10.52
C SER A 206 -16.17 4.54 -10.59
N ILE A 207 -17.04 3.53 -10.76
CA ILE A 207 -16.78 2.15 -11.20
C ILE A 207 -15.72 2.05 -12.33
N LEU A 208 -15.41 3.15 -13.01
CA LEU A 208 -14.61 3.18 -14.22
C LEU A 208 -13.10 3.29 -14.06
N LYS A 209 -12.52 3.47 -12.86
CA LYS A 209 -11.05 3.42 -12.66
C LYS A 209 -10.63 3.47 -11.18
N MET A 210 -10.95 2.44 -10.40
CA MET A 210 -10.14 2.20 -9.19
C MET A 210 -8.70 1.89 -9.64
N THR A 211 -7.80 2.85 -9.45
CA THR A 211 -6.39 2.60 -9.76
C THR A 211 -5.80 1.68 -8.70
N ARG A 212 -5.01 0.68 -9.11
CA ARG A 212 -4.27 -0.18 -8.16
C ARG A 212 -3.44 0.65 -7.17
N LYS A 213 -2.97 1.84 -7.58
CA LYS A 213 -2.25 2.79 -6.73
C LYS A 213 -3.12 3.31 -5.58
N TYR A 214 -4.34 3.78 -5.86
CA TYR A 214 -5.25 4.29 -4.83
C TYR A 214 -5.75 3.18 -3.89
N GLY A 215 -6.11 2.01 -4.44
CA GLY A 215 -6.47 0.84 -3.63
C GLY A 215 -5.35 0.42 -2.67
N SER A 216 -4.10 0.43 -3.14
CA SER A 216 -2.94 0.17 -2.28
C SER A 216 -2.77 1.25 -1.21
N ALA A 217 -3.06 2.51 -1.52
CA ALA A 217 -2.96 3.59 -0.55
C ALA A 217 -4.00 3.41 0.57
N MET A 218 -5.26 3.10 0.25
CA MET A 218 -6.29 2.82 1.28
C MET A 218 -5.91 1.65 2.18
N ALA A 219 -5.40 0.56 1.61
CA ALA A 219 -4.96 -0.60 2.36
C ALA A 219 -3.80 -0.27 3.33
N LYS A 220 -2.91 0.65 2.92
CA LYS A 220 -1.76 1.11 3.73
C LYS A 220 -2.13 1.96 4.94
N LEU A 221 -3.37 2.43 5.02
CA LEU A 221 -3.88 3.18 6.16
C LEU A 221 -4.23 2.28 7.35
N ILE A 222 -4.61 1.03 7.08
CA ILE A 222 -5.17 0.11 8.06
C ILE A 222 -4.28 -0.10 9.30
N PRO A 223 -2.96 -0.34 9.19
CA PRO A 223 -2.13 -0.53 10.39
C PRO A 223 -2.21 0.66 11.35
N GLU A 224 -2.26 1.89 10.83
CA GLU A 224 -2.30 3.10 11.65
C GLU A 224 -3.64 3.28 12.38
N ILE A 225 -4.75 2.85 11.77
CA ILE A 225 -6.07 2.83 12.41
C ILE A 225 -6.08 1.81 13.55
N LEU A 226 -5.52 0.61 13.33
CA LEU A 226 -5.54 -0.48 14.31
C LEU A 226 -4.73 -0.17 15.59
N ARG A 227 -3.79 0.78 15.52
CA ARG A 227 -3.00 1.28 16.66
C ARG A 227 -3.82 2.08 17.68
N ALA A 228 -5.02 2.55 17.31
CA ALA A 228 -5.88 3.25 18.25
C ALA A 228 -6.40 2.33 19.38
N LYS A 229 -6.63 2.92 20.57
CA LYS A 229 -7.19 2.22 21.75
C LYS A 229 -8.59 1.67 21.50
N GLU A 230 -9.41 2.36 20.73
CA GLU A 230 -10.71 1.89 20.24
C GLU A 230 -10.84 2.31 18.78
N TRP A 231 -11.42 1.44 17.97
CA TRP A 231 -11.62 1.69 16.56
C TRP A 231 -12.81 0.90 16.04
N TRP A 232 -13.44 1.48 15.03
CA TRP A 232 -14.49 0.86 14.23
C TRP A 232 -14.15 1.10 12.76
N ILE A 233 -14.22 0.05 11.95
CA ILE A 233 -13.95 0.09 10.52
C ILE A 233 -15.16 -0.51 9.81
N ARG A 234 -15.67 0.19 8.81
CA ARG A 234 -16.68 -0.29 7.87
C ARG A 234 -16.19 -0.06 6.45
N ALA A 235 -16.41 -1.02 5.57
CA ALA A 235 -16.05 -0.87 4.17
C ALA A 235 -17.12 -1.43 3.22
N GLU A 236 -17.26 -0.78 2.07
CA GLU A 236 -18.11 -1.20 0.96
C GLU A 236 -17.22 -1.91 -0.06
N ILE A 237 -17.28 -3.24 -0.12
CA ILE A 237 -16.40 -4.07 -0.94
C ILE A 237 -17.08 -4.42 -2.26
N VAL A 238 -16.43 -4.13 -3.39
CA VAL A 238 -16.88 -4.64 -4.68
C VAL A 238 -16.44 -6.08 -4.83
N ASP A 239 -17.40 -6.96 -5.09
CA ASP A 239 -17.10 -8.30 -5.56
C ASP A 239 -17.06 -8.34 -7.09
N ASP A 240 -15.88 -8.58 -7.66
CA ASP A 240 -15.69 -8.63 -9.13
C ASP A 240 -16.49 -9.76 -9.78
N TYR A 241 -16.78 -10.85 -9.06
CA TYR A 241 -17.46 -12.02 -9.60
C TYR A 241 -18.97 -11.81 -9.63
N GLU A 242 -19.54 -11.37 -8.51
CA GLU A 242 -20.99 -11.15 -8.38
C GLU A 242 -21.42 -9.73 -8.81
N LYS A 243 -20.46 -8.84 -9.12
CA LYS A 243 -20.67 -7.41 -9.43
C LYS A 243 -21.58 -6.72 -8.40
N ARG A 244 -21.48 -7.14 -7.14
CA ARG A 244 -22.30 -6.69 -6.02
C ARG A 244 -21.43 -6.08 -4.94
N VAL A 245 -21.98 -5.09 -4.24
CA VAL A 245 -21.37 -4.49 -3.05
C VAL A 245 -21.71 -5.31 -1.81
N TYR A 246 -20.68 -5.66 -1.04
CA TYR A 246 -20.79 -6.26 0.28
C TYR A 246 -20.34 -5.29 1.36
N PHE A 247 -20.94 -5.41 2.53
CA PHE A 247 -20.54 -4.63 3.69
C PHE A 247 -19.62 -5.43 4.61
N PHE A 248 -18.45 -4.87 4.86
CA PHE A 248 -17.50 -5.34 5.86
C PHE A 248 -17.59 -4.44 7.09
N GLU A 249 -17.49 -5.02 8.28
CA GLU A 249 -17.40 -4.28 9.54
C GLU A 249 -16.49 -5.01 10.52
N LEU A 250 -15.66 -4.25 11.24
CA LEU A 250 -14.71 -4.75 12.23
C LEU A 250 -14.56 -3.75 13.37
N THR A 251 -14.42 -4.26 14.59
CA THR A 251 -14.18 -3.43 15.77
C THR A 251 -12.96 -3.91 16.54
N ASP A 252 -12.53 -3.06 17.46
CA ASP A 252 -11.41 -3.27 18.36
C ASP A 252 -11.49 -4.56 19.21
N LYS A 253 -12.67 -5.19 19.32
CA LYS A 253 -12.86 -6.54 19.88
C LYS A 253 -11.99 -7.60 19.17
N ASN A 254 -11.59 -7.34 17.93
CA ASN A 254 -10.74 -8.21 17.13
C ASN A 254 -9.24 -7.86 17.21
N ARG A 255 -8.82 -6.87 18.02
CA ARG A 255 -7.43 -6.39 18.11
C ARG A 255 -6.39 -7.50 18.26
N LYS A 256 -6.68 -8.52 19.07
CA LYS A 256 -5.76 -9.66 19.29
C LYS A 256 -5.33 -10.39 18.02
N LEU A 257 -6.11 -10.28 16.93
CA LEU A 257 -5.85 -10.92 15.64
C LEU A 257 -4.80 -10.20 14.79
N PHE A 258 -4.38 -8.99 15.19
CA PHE A 258 -3.53 -8.12 14.40
C PHE A 258 -2.24 -7.76 15.17
N PRO A 259 -1.15 -7.41 14.45
CA PRO A 259 0.07 -6.94 15.09
C PRO A 259 -0.14 -5.51 15.61
N LEU A 260 0.44 -5.17 16.76
CA LEU A 260 0.36 -3.84 17.36
C LEU A 260 1.45 -2.90 16.81
N ASP A 261 2.64 -3.44 16.59
CA ASP A 261 3.85 -2.69 16.23
C ASP A 261 4.25 -2.87 14.76
N TYR A 262 3.28 -3.13 13.88
CA TYR A 262 3.55 -3.25 12.45
C TYR A 262 3.61 -1.88 11.81
N ASP A 263 4.82 -1.44 11.42
CA ASP A 263 4.99 -0.18 10.69
C ASP A 263 5.05 -0.41 9.19
N GLU A 264 4.09 0.17 8.49
CA GLU A 264 4.07 0.14 7.03
C GLU A 264 4.73 1.39 6.50
N ARG A 265 5.97 1.24 6.00
CA ARG A 265 6.71 2.37 5.41
C ARG A 265 5.91 2.94 4.22
N VAL A 266 5.64 4.23 4.30
CA VAL A 266 5.07 5.01 3.19
C VAL A 266 6.12 6.00 2.77
N GLU A 267 6.58 5.87 1.53
CA GLU A 267 7.39 6.91 0.90
C GLU A 267 6.47 8.09 0.62
N PHE A 268 6.75 9.21 1.29
CA PHE A 268 6.08 10.47 1.10
C PHE A 268 7.12 11.51 0.69
N ASP A 269 6.97 12.05 -0.51
CA ASP A 269 7.80 13.15 -0.99
C ASP A 269 7.24 14.47 -0.47
N SER A 270 7.75 14.91 0.68
CA SER A 270 7.38 16.19 1.32
C SER A 270 8.07 17.41 0.69
N SER A 271 8.79 17.24 -0.43
CA SER A 271 9.57 18.32 -1.03
C SER A 271 8.71 19.51 -1.45
N LEU A 272 7.47 19.27 -1.91
CA LEU A 272 6.55 20.33 -2.32
C LEU A 272 6.00 21.12 -1.14
N GLU A 273 5.60 20.44 -0.07
CA GLU A 273 5.14 21.07 1.17
C GLU A 273 6.27 21.89 1.81
N GLU A 274 7.49 21.38 1.77
CA GLU A 274 8.68 22.10 2.25
C GLU A 274 9.03 23.30 1.37
N GLU A 275 8.97 23.15 0.04
CA GLU A 275 9.16 24.25 -0.91
C GLU A 275 8.10 25.34 -0.67
N PHE A 276 6.83 24.96 -0.54
CA PHE A 276 5.72 25.87 -0.23
C PHE A 276 5.99 26.66 1.04
N TYR A 277 6.32 25.98 2.13
CA TYR A 277 6.65 26.62 3.41
C TYR A 277 7.77 27.64 3.27
N ARG A 278 8.89 27.26 2.64
CA ARG A 278 10.06 28.13 2.48
C ARG A 278 9.75 29.34 1.60
N ARG A 279 9.10 29.13 0.46
CA ARG A 279 8.76 30.20 -0.51
C ARG A 279 7.79 31.20 0.07
N MET A 280 6.75 30.74 0.76
CA MET A 280 5.76 31.62 1.38
C MET A 280 6.37 32.51 2.45
N ARG A 281 7.28 32.00 3.30
CA ARG A 281 8.02 32.85 4.24
C ARG A 281 8.90 33.88 3.54
N ASN A 282 9.56 33.51 2.44
CA ASN A 282 10.36 34.45 1.65
C ASN A 282 9.51 35.57 1.03
N PHE A 283 8.23 35.34 0.77
CA PHE A 283 7.27 36.37 0.33
C PHE A 283 6.71 37.21 1.49
N GLY A 284 7.21 37.03 2.72
CA GLY A 284 6.84 37.81 3.90
C GLY A 284 5.55 37.36 4.58
N PHE A 285 5.11 36.12 4.38
CA PHE A 285 3.95 35.56 5.09
C PHE A 285 4.41 34.80 6.35
N GLU A 286 3.60 34.86 7.41
CA GLU A 286 3.69 33.91 8.51
C GLU A 286 3.00 32.61 8.08
N VAL A 287 3.66 31.46 8.27
CA VAL A 287 3.15 30.16 7.82
C VAL A 287 3.23 29.18 8.98
N VAL A 288 2.10 28.62 9.37
CA VAL A 288 1.98 27.55 10.36
C VAL A 288 1.72 26.24 9.62
N ARG A 289 2.53 25.21 9.87
CA ARG A 289 2.36 23.86 9.30
C ARG A 289 1.46 23.01 10.19
N GLU A 290 0.68 22.12 9.59
CA GLU A 290 -0.24 21.20 10.29
C GLU A 290 -1.05 21.94 11.40
N PRO A 291 -1.78 23.04 11.08
CA PRO A 291 -2.45 23.90 12.08
C PRO A 291 -3.52 23.18 12.92
N GLY A 292 -3.90 21.95 12.55
CA GLY A 292 -4.86 21.12 13.26
C GLY A 292 -6.15 20.91 12.49
N VAL A 293 -7.20 20.50 13.20
CA VAL A 293 -8.53 20.23 12.62
C VAL A 293 -9.38 21.50 12.70
N VAL A 294 -9.94 21.92 11.57
CA VAL A 294 -10.86 23.06 11.46
C VAL A 294 -12.29 22.54 11.39
N LYS A 295 -13.12 22.88 12.38
CA LYS A 295 -14.54 22.48 12.40
C LYS A 295 -15.40 23.40 11.51
N ALA A 296 -16.39 22.81 10.85
CA ALA A 296 -17.27 23.43 9.87
C ALA A 296 -18.69 22.87 9.99
N GLY A 297 -19.47 23.37 10.96
CA GLY A 297 -20.74 22.74 11.33
C GLY A 297 -20.52 21.28 11.73
N ASN A 298 -21.19 20.34 11.06
CA ASN A 298 -21.02 18.90 11.29
C ASN A 298 -19.81 18.30 10.55
N HIS A 299 -19.05 19.08 9.78
CA HIS A 299 -17.87 18.61 9.05
C HIS A 299 -16.58 19.11 9.70
N ALA A 300 -15.47 18.49 9.34
CA ALA A 300 -14.15 18.94 9.72
C ALA A 300 -13.14 18.85 8.55
N TYR A 301 -12.14 19.72 8.58
CA TYR A 301 -11.08 19.81 7.58
C TYR A 301 -9.71 19.78 8.25
N ILE A 302 -8.71 19.28 7.52
CA ILE A 302 -7.33 19.25 8.00
C ILE A 302 -6.46 19.93 6.93
N PRO A 303 -6.25 21.25 7.03
CA PRO A 303 -5.38 21.96 6.11
C PRO A 303 -3.90 21.64 6.40
N ASP A 304 -3.06 21.81 5.38
CA ASP A 304 -1.61 21.57 5.51
C ASP A 304 -0.90 22.80 6.09
N PHE A 305 -1.42 23.98 5.74
CA PHE A 305 -0.88 25.25 6.20
C PHE A 305 -1.99 26.21 6.62
N LEU A 306 -1.66 27.07 7.57
CA LEU A 306 -2.33 28.34 7.83
C LEU A 306 -1.35 29.44 7.45
N VAL A 307 -1.76 30.30 6.51
CA VAL A 307 -0.98 31.42 6.02
C VAL A 307 -1.59 32.71 6.57
N ARG A 308 -0.75 33.56 7.16
CA ARG A 308 -1.19 34.83 7.74
C ARG A 308 -0.42 36.01 7.17
N LYS A 309 -1.14 37.11 6.94
CA LYS A 309 -0.57 38.41 6.59
C LYS A 309 -1.56 39.52 6.90
N ASP A 310 -1.08 40.59 7.54
CA ASP A 310 -1.86 41.81 7.82
C ASP A 310 -3.22 41.53 8.50
N GLY A 311 -3.24 40.58 9.45
CA GLY A 311 -4.45 40.18 10.18
C GLY A 311 -5.42 39.26 9.43
N LYS A 312 -5.14 38.94 8.16
CA LYS A 312 -5.90 37.95 7.39
C LYS A 312 -5.31 36.55 7.56
N GLU A 313 -6.20 35.57 7.69
CA GLU A 313 -5.88 34.15 7.83
C GLU A 313 -6.49 33.35 6.68
N VAL A 314 -5.66 32.56 5.98
CA VAL A 314 -6.11 31.68 4.90
C VAL A 314 -5.49 30.30 5.07
N TYR A 315 -6.33 29.28 5.03
CA TYR A 315 -5.89 27.89 5.03
C TYR A 315 -5.44 27.47 3.63
N VAL A 316 -4.40 26.64 3.55
CA VAL A 316 -3.94 26.05 2.30
C VAL A 316 -3.86 24.55 2.44
N GLU A 317 -4.39 23.85 1.44
CA GLU A 317 -4.33 22.40 1.32
C GLU A 317 -3.68 22.01 -0.01
N ILE A 318 -2.65 21.15 0.06
CA ILE A 318 -2.03 20.51 -1.10
C ILE A 318 -2.58 19.08 -1.17
N ALA A 319 -3.61 18.86 -1.98
CA ALA A 319 -4.27 17.57 -2.07
C ALA A 319 -3.46 16.58 -2.93
N GLY A 320 -3.51 15.31 -2.51
CA GLY A 320 -2.93 14.17 -3.21
C GLY A 320 -3.79 13.72 -4.40
N PHE A 321 -4.34 12.50 -4.33
CA PHE A 321 -5.29 12.01 -5.34
C PHE A 321 -6.58 12.83 -5.32
N TRP A 322 -7.17 13.04 -6.50
CA TRP A 322 -8.43 13.76 -6.60
C TRP A 322 -9.25 13.34 -7.83
N THR A 323 -10.56 13.59 -7.75
CA THR A 323 -11.50 13.57 -8.89
C THR A 323 -12.20 14.91 -8.99
N ALA A 324 -12.73 15.24 -10.17
CA ALA A 324 -13.46 16.48 -10.37
C ALA A 324 -14.71 16.57 -9.48
N GLU A 325 -15.40 15.45 -9.28
CA GLU A 325 -16.55 15.37 -8.39
C GLU A 325 -16.17 15.59 -6.92
N TYR A 326 -15.08 14.98 -6.46
CA TYR A 326 -14.59 15.14 -5.08
C TYR A 326 -14.23 16.60 -4.79
N LEU A 327 -13.48 17.25 -5.68
CA LEU A 327 -13.08 18.64 -5.49
C LEU A 327 -14.29 19.58 -5.47
N LYS A 328 -15.28 19.39 -6.35
CA LYS A 328 -16.51 20.19 -6.36
C LYS A 328 -17.26 20.09 -5.03
N LYS A 329 -17.54 18.88 -4.56
CA LYS A 329 -18.21 18.65 -3.26
C LYS A 329 -17.42 19.28 -2.10
N LYS A 330 -16.09 19.13 -2.11
CA LYS A 330 -15.23 19.72 -1.08
C LYS A 330 -15.30 21.25 -1.08
N LEU A 331 -15.16 21.89 -2.24
CA LEU A 331 -15.24 23.35 -2.36
C LEU A 331 -16.61 23.90 -1.97
N GLU A 332 -17.71 23.24 -2.36
CA GLU A 332 -19.07 23.62 -1.98
C GLU A 332 -19.26 23.61 -0.45
N LYS A 333 -18.77 22.57 0.22
CA LYS A 333 -18.85 22.45 1.68
C LYS A 333 -17.95 23.47 2.40
N ILE A 334 -16.76 23.75 1.88
CA ILE A 334 -15.83 24.76 2.43
C ILE A 334 -16.45 26.16 2.34
N ARG A 335 -17.04 26.51 1.18
CA ARG A 335 -17.71 27.81 0.97
C ARG A 335 -18.91 27.97 1.88
N SER A 336 -19.75 26.94 1.97
CA SER A 336 -20.91 26.95 2.86
C SER A 336 -20.53 27.12 4.33
N ALA A 337 -19.31 26.70 4.71
CA ALA A 337 -18.77 26.86 6.05
C ALA A 337 -18.05 28.20 6.30
N GLY A 338 -17.89 29.04 5.27
CA GLY A 338 -17.18 30.31 5.37
C GLY A 338 -15.68 30.17 5.67
N ILE A 339 -15.08 29.01 5.38
CA ILE A 339 -13.66 28.78 5.63
C ILE A 339 -12.84 29.33 4.45
N PRO A 340 -11.92 30.29 4.67
CA PRO A 340 -11.02 30.77 3.63
C PRO A 340 -9.96 29.71 3.37
N LEU A 341 -10.19 28.81 2.40
CA LEU A 341 -9.28 27.73 2.04
C LEU A 341 -8.91 27.78 0.55
N ILE A 342 -7.61 27.77 0.27
CA ILE A 342 -7.04 27.58 -1.05
C ILE A 342 -6.66 26.12 -1.24
N LEU A 343 -7.18 25.52 -2.32
CA LEU A 343 -6.92 24.13 -2.67
C LEU A 343 -5.94 24.05 -3.85
N ILE A 344 -4.81 23.40 -3.60
CA ILE A 344 -3.74 23.15 -4.58
C ILE A 344 -3.75 21.64 -4.89
N VAL A 345 -3.73 21.26 -6.16
CA VAL A 345 -3.82 19.85 -6.59
C VAL A 345 -2.73 19.50 -7.60
N LYS A 346 -2.25 18.24 -7.59
CA LYS A 346 -1.27 17.76 -8.59
C LYS A 346 -1.97 17.17 -9.81
N GLU A 347 -1.66 17.65 -11.00
CA GLU A 347 -2.26 17.15 -12.25
C GLU A 347 -2.02 15.64 -12.46
N GLU A 348 -0.83 15.15 -12.09
CA GLU A 348 -0.43 13.74 -12.21
C GLU A 348 -1.17 12.78 -11.26
N LEU A 349 -1.81 13.31 -10.21
CA LEU A 349 -2.61 12.53 -9.25
C LEU A 349 -4.12 12.59 -9.55
N ALA A 350 -4.51 13.20 -10.66
CA ALA A 350 -5.89 13.20 -11.14
C ALA A 350 -6.32 11.77 -11.51
N LEU A 351 -7.46 11.32 -10.97
CA LEU A 351 -8.04 10.01 -11.28
C LEU A 351 -9.07 10.08 -12.43
N ASP A 352 -9.52 11.28 -12.78
CA ASP A 352 -10.39 11.60 -13.92
C ASP A 352 -9.88 12.82 -14.69
N LYS A 353 -10.53 13.17 -15.81
CA LYS A 353 -10.16 14.36 -16.58
C LYS A 353 -10.62 15.62 -15.83
N PRO A 354 -9.74 16.59 -15.55
CA PRO A 354 -10.15 17.90 -15.07
C PRO A 354 -11.08 18.54 -16.10
N LYS A 355 -12.37 18.61 -15.82
CA LYS A 355 -13.29 19.44 -16.59
C LYS A 355 -14.01 20.39 -15.66
N ASN A 356 -13.82 21.68 -15.89
CA ASN A 356 -14.59 22.77 -15.30
C ASN A 356 -14.56 22.83 -13.76
N ILE A 357 -13.38 22.77 -13.15
CA ILE A 357 -13.22 23.08 -11.72
C ILE A 357 -12.61 24.47 -11.63
N ARG A 358 -13.38 25.43 -11.11
CA ARG A 358 -12.90 26.78 -10.80
C ARG A 358 -12.35 26.77 -9.37
N ASP A 359 -11.54 27.78 -9.04
CA ASP A 359 -11.08 28.03 -7.67
C ASP A 359 -10.20 26.92 -7.07
N ILE A 360 -9.44 26.26 -7.96
CA ILE A 360 -8.33 25.37 -7.61
C ILE A 360 -7.06 25.85 -8.28
N ILE A 361 -5.92 25.57 -7.66
CA ILE A 361 -4.60 25.80 -8.23
C ILE A 361 -4.01 24.46 -8.65
N VAL A 362 -3.57 24.34 -9.90
CA VAL A 362 -3.07 23.07 -10.44
C VAL A 362 -1.54 23.11 -10.57
N ILE A 363 -0.87 22.21 -9.86
CA ILE A 363 0.57 21.95 -10.01
C ILE A 363 0.77 21.13 -11.29
N ARG A 364 1.64 21.64 -12.17
CA ARG A 364 2.09 20.96 -13.38
C ARG A 364 3.60 20.73 -13.29
N LYS A 365 4.06 19.53 -13.68
CA LYS A 365 5.49 19.15 -13.67
C LYS A 365 6.16 19.41 -12.30
N ASN A 366 5.45 19.11 -11.20
CA ASN A 366 5.91 19.33 -9.82
C ASN A 366 6.40 20.76 -9.52
N LYS A 367 5.76 21.78 -10.11
CA LYS A 367 6.01 23.19 -9.76
C LYS A 367 4.74 23.88 -9.31
N ILE A 368 4.81 24.51 -8.13
CA ILE A 368 3.71 25.32 -7.60
C ILE A 368 3.66 26.66 -8.36
N PRO A 369 2.53 27.02 -8.99
CA PRO A 369 2.40 28.31 -9.66
C PRO A 369 2.18 29.42 -8.62
N TYR A 370 3.26 29.88 -7.98
CA TYR A 370 3.16 30.87 -6.90
C TYR A 370 2.49 32.19 -7.31
N GLY A 371 2.53 32.57 -8.59
CA GLY A 371 1.77 33.73 -9.09
C GLY A 371 0.26 33.59 -8.90
N ASP A 372 -0.28 32.39 -9.09
CA ASP A 372 -1.71 32.10 -8.88
C ASP A 372 -2.03 32.00 -7.38
N VAL A 373 -1.14 31.40 -6.59
CA VAL A 373 -1.26 31.34 -5.12
C VAL A 373 -1.34 32.74 -4.52
N LEU A 374 -0.41 33.64 -4.91
CA LEU A 374 -0.37 35.01 -4.41
C LEU A 374 -1.57 35.84 -4.86
N ARG A 375 -2.15 35.54 -6.02
CA ARG A 375 -3.39 36.19 -6.49
C ARG A 375 -4.59 35.74 -5.67
N ALA A 376 -4.75 34.43 -5.49
CA ALA A 376 -5.82 33.86 -4.66
C ALA A 376 -5.77 34.36 -3.21
N LEU A 377 -4.57 34.54 -2.65
CA LEU A 377 -4.38 35.11 -1.31
C LEU A 377 -4.75 36.60 -1.19
N LYS A 378 -4.77 37.36 -2.30
CA LYS A 378 -5.18 38.77 -2.29
C LYS A 378 -6.69 38.95 -2.46
N GLU A 379 -7.34 38.01 -3.13
CA GLU A 379 -8.78 38.03 -3.38
C GLU A 379 -9.61 37.60 -2.16
N LEU A 380 -8.99 36.86 -1.22
CA LEU A 380 -9.48 36.57 0.13
C LEU A 380 -9.03 37.67 1.10
#